data_AF-A0A2U1NB34-F1
#
_entry.id   AF-A0A2U1NB34-F1
#
_cell.length_a   1.000
_cell.length_b   1.000
_cell.length_c   1.000
_cell.angle_alpha   90.00
_cell.angle_beta   90.00
_cell.angle_gamma   90.00
#
_symmetry.space_group_name_H-M   'P 1'
#
loop_
_entity.id
_entity.type
_entity.pdbx_description
1 polymer ?
#
loop_
_entity_poly.entity_id
_entity_poly.type
_entity_poly.pdbx_seq_one_letter_code
_entity_poly.pdbx_strand_id
1 'polypeptide(L)'
;MITSWSWWWEVDNQHNKLARTILTISAPMLIILVWYKYMFAYTRTRRALLPPGPYGLPVVSLRLGSKLHIVVNSVDLAKVVVHDLDLTFANCRPSLTALAISYGGNNIVWSSKTYWRNLRKLLVSQFLSSTNLNECRRFRKYEVSKMVTEVYSKIGTKIGIKKTVFNTEFNVVTSMLWGLTKSGEEKDLSCTENELQDIMFKIIELLGAPNISDFIPLLTRLDVQGK
;
A
#
# COMPACT_ATOMS: atom_id res chain seq x y z
N MET A 1 -16.28 -70.54 24.46
CA MET A 1 -15.98 -69.20 25.01
C MET A 1 -16.91 -68.20 24.35
N ILE A 2 -17.53 -67.35 25.16
CA ILE A 2 -18.86 -66.74 24.96
C ILE A 2 -18.85 -65.60 23.93
N THR A 3 -19.65 -65.76 22.86
CA THR A 3 -20.14 -64.68 22.00
C THR A 3 -21.36 -64.02 22.66
N SER A 4 -21.15 -62.92 23.39
CA SER A 4 -22.22 -62.22 24.13
C SER A 4 -22.55 -60.81 23.59
N TRP A 5 -21.94 -60.36 22.49
CA TRP A 5 -22.06 -58.95 22.07
C TRP A 5 -22.52 -58.71 20.63
N SER A 6 -22.93 -59.75 19.89
CA SER A 6 -23.42 -59.60 18.51
C SER A 6 -24.94 -59.38 18.41
N TRP A 7 -25.70 -59.45 19.51
CA TRP A 7 -27.17 -59.41 19.46
C TRP A 7 -27.79 -58.01 19.48
N TRP A 8 -27.01 -56.96 19.78
CA TRP A 8 -27.53 -55.59 19.92
C TRP A 8 -27.68 -54.82 18.58
N TRP A 9 -27.18 -55.34 17.47
CA TRP A 9 -27.15 -54.61 16.19
C TRP A 9 -27.97 -55.23 15.06
N GLU A 10 -28.55 -56.41 15.25
CA GLU A 10 -29.36 -57.08 14.23
C GLU A 10 -30.85 -56.73 14.38
N VAL A 11 -31.18 -55.48 14.05
CA VAL A 11 -32.57 -55.07 13.74
C VAL A 11 -32.54 -54.42 12.36
N ASP A 12 -32.68 -55.23 11.32
CA ASP A 12 -32.89 -54.76 9.96
C ASP A 12 -34.32 -54.22 9.86
N ASN A 13 -34.44 -52.90 9.94
CA ASN A 13 -35.67 -52.18 9.65
C ASN A 13 -35.32 -51.11 8.61
N GLN A 14 -36.02 -51.05 7.48
CA GLN A 14 -35.77 -50.09 6.39
C GLN A 14 -35.71 -48.63 6.88
N HIS A 15 -36.43 -48.30 7.97
CA HIS A 15 -36.37 -47.01 8.66
C HIS A 15 -34.98 -46.68 9.23
N ASN A 16 -34.20 -47.69 9.64
CA ASN A 16 -32.87 -47.52 10.22
C ASN A 16 -31.80 -47.24 9.16
N LYS A 17 -32.03 -47.63 7.89
CA LYS A 17 -31.13 -47.27 6.79
C LYS A 17 -31.16 -45.78 6.55
N LEU A 18 -32.36 -45.19 6.39
CA LEU A 18 -32.54 -43.74 6.27
C LEU A 18 -32.01 -42.99 7.50
N ALA A 19 -32.30 -43.48 8.71
CA ALA A 19 -31.77 -42.88 9.93
C ALA A 19 -30.23 -42.93 9.98
N ARG A 20 -29.60 -44.04 9.57
CA ARG A 20 -28.13 -44.15 9.46
C ARG A 20 -27.56 -43.19 8.42
N THR A 21 -28.14 -43.07 7.23
CA THR A 21 -27.65 -42.12 6.21
C THR A 21 -27.83 -40.68 6.64
N ILE A 22 -28.94 -40.34 7.29
CA ILE A 22 -29.17 -39.00 7.84
C ILE A 22 -28.11 -38.68 8.90
N LEU A 23 -27.82 -39.63 9.79
CA LEU A 23 -26.84 -39.44 10.88
C LEU A 23 -25.40 -39.33 10.36
N THR A 24 -25.03 -40.07 9.32
CA THR A 24 -23.68 -39.99 8.71
C THR A 24 -23.47 -38.72 7.90
N ILE A 25 -24.52 -38.12 7.33
CA ILE A 25 -24.43 -36.85 6.58
C ILE A 25 -24.57 -35.65 7.52
N SER A 26 -25.41 -35.75 8.56
CA SER A 26 -25.65 -34.65 9.50
C SER A 26 -24.44 -34.34 10.37
N ALA A 27 -23.68 -35.36 10.79
CA ALA A 27 -22.49 -35.17 11.60
C ALA A 27 -21.39 -34.31 10.93
N PRO A 28 -20.93 -34.59 9.69
CA PRO A 28 -19.97 -33.74 9.01
C PRO A 28 -20.55 -32.37 8.65
N MET A 29 -21.85 -32.28 8.30
CA MET A 29 -22.51 -30.97 8.08
C MET A 29 -22.50 -30.11 9.34
N LEU A 30 -22.79 -30.68 10.51
CA LEU A 30 -22.70 -29.98 11.80
C LEU A 30 -21.27 -29.56 12.12
N ILE A 31 -20.29 -30.44 11.87
CA ILE A 31 -18.86 -30.10 12.06
C ILE A 31 -18.44 -28.97 11.14
N ILE A 32 -18.85 -28.97 9.87
CA ILE A 32 -18.58 -27.90 8.91
C ILE A 32 -19.29 -26.62 9.33
N LEU A 33 -20.54 -26.68 9.78
CA LEU A 33 -21.27 -25.50 10.26
C LEU A 33 -20.67 -24.92 11.54
N VAL A 34 -20.23 -25.77 12.48
CA VAL A 34 -19.53 -25.37 13.71
C VAL A 34 -18.16 -24.79 13.36
N TRP A 35 -17.40 -25.42 12.47
CA TRP A 35 -16.11 -24.91 11.99
C TRP A 35 -16.27 -23.60 11.23
N TYR A 36 -17.28 -23.48 10.37
CA TYR A 36 -17.59 -22.25 9.66
C TYR A 36 -18.04 -21.15 10.62
N LYS A 37 -18.88 -21.45 11.63
CA LYS A 37 -19.22 -20.49 12.69
C LYS A 37 -18.00 -20.11 13.53
N TYR A 38 -17.11 -21.05 13.85
CA TYR A 38 -15.89 -20.81 14.62
C TYR A 38 -14.92 -19.92 13.84
N MET A 39 -14.70 -20.23 12.55
CA MET A 39 -13.84 -19.45 11.67
C MET A 39 -14.44 -18.07 11.36
N PHE A 40 -15.76 -18.00 11.19
CA PHE A 40 -16.47 -16.73 11.01
C PHE A 40 -16.56 -15.91 12.30
N ALA A 41 -16.62 -16.52 13.49
CA ALA A 41 -16.52 -15.82 14.77
C ALA A 41 -15.09 -15.33 15.04
N TYR A 42 -14.08 -16.11 14.65
CA TYR A 42 -12.68 -15.71 14.71
C TYR A 42 -12.38 -14.50 13.80
N THR A 43 -12.98 -14.47 12.61
CA THR A 43 -12.81 -13.36 11.65
C THR A 43 -13.78 -12.18 11.87
N ARG A 44 -14.87 -12.39 12.63
CA ARG A 44 -15.90 -11.36 12.94
C ARG A 44 -15.90 -10.93 14.40
N THR A 45 -14.75 -11.05 15.08
CA THR A 45 -14.51 -10.14 16.21
C THR A 45 -14.27 -8.76 15.59
N ARG A 46 -15.34 -7.97 15.64
CA ARG A 46 -15.40 -6.59 15.21
C ARG A 46 -14.20 -5.82 15.75
N ARG A 47 -13.84 -4.78 15.00
CA ARG A 47 -13.04 -3.62 15.42
C ARG A 47 -13.42 -3.18 16.84
N ALA A 48 -12.86 -3.83 17.85
CA ALA A 48 -12.73 -3.27 19.17
C ALA A 48 -11.65 -2.20 19.04
N LEU A 49 -11.80 -1.07 19.73
CA LEU A 49 -10.63 -0.30 20.11
C LEU A 49 -9.69 -1.31 20.75
N LEU A 50 -8.54 -1.57 20.11
CA LEU A 50 -7.57 -2.49 20.66
C LEU A 50 -7.32 -2.03 22.09
N PRO A 51 -7.45 -2.90 23.11
CA PRO A 51 -6.98 -2.55 24.44
C PRO A 51 -5.53 -2.05 24.28
N PRO A 52 -5.07 -1.05 25.07
CA PRO A 52 -3.69 -0.62 24.97
C PRO A 52 -2.83 -1.86 25.06
N GLY A 53 -2.23 -2.24 23.93
CA GLY A 53 -1.24 -3.31 23.92
C GLY A 53 -0.14 -2.92 24.91
N PRO A 54 0.65 -3.89 25.39
CA PRO A 54 1.84 -3.55 26.17
C PRO A 54 2.57 -2.41 25.44
N TYR A 55 2.88 -1.33 26.15
CA TYR A 55 3.51 -0.15 25.54
C TYR A 55 4.70 -0.63 24.71
N GLY A 56 4.63 -0.46 23.38
CA GLY A 56 5.75 -0.75 22.52
C GLY A 56 6.94 0.08 22.99
N LEU A 57 8.13 -0.51 23.03
CA LEU A 57 9.35 0.19 23.45
C LEU A 57 9.42 1.56 22.74
N PRO A 58 9.59 2.67 23.47
CA PRO A 58 9.49 4.02 22.91
C PRO A 58 10.57 4.27 21.83
N VAL A 59 11.68 3.53 21.91
CA VAL A 59 12.75 3.50 20.91
C VAL A 59 13.18 2.05 20.70
N VAL A 60 13.30 1.63 19.44
CA VAL A 60 13.79 0.30 19.04
C VAL A 60 14.96 0.49 18.07
N SER A 61 16.09 -0.16 18.35
CA SER A 61 17.23 -0.20 17.44
C SER A 61 17.21 -1.48 16.60
N LEU A 62 17.41 -1.32 15.29
CA LEU A 62 17.45 -2.41 14.33
C LEU A 62 18.71 -2.27 13.47
N ARG A 63 19.57 -3.29 13.49
CA ARG A 63 20.75 -3.33 12.63
C ARG A 63 20.44 -4.17 11.39
N LEU A 64 20.37 -3.51 10.23
CA LEU A 64 20.16 -4.15 8.93
C LEU A 64 21.47 -4.11 8.16
N GLY A 65 22.15 -5.25 8.07
CA GLY A 65 23.50 -5.35 7.51
C GLY A 65 24.49 -4.43 8.24
N SER A 66 25.08 -3.48 7.51
CA SER A 66 26.02 -2.49 8.07
C SER A 66 25.35 -1.22 8.58
N LYS A 67 24.02 -1.06 8.42
CA LYS A 67 23.29 0.18 8.78
C LYS A 67 22.46 0.00 10.05
N LEU A 68 22.61 0.94 10.99
CA LEU A 68 21.76 1.05 12.18
C LEU A 68 20.53 1.91 11.86
N HIS A 69 19.35 1.38 12.16
CA HIS A 69 18.06 2.06 12.08
C HIS A 69 17.51 2.20 13.49
N ILE A 70 16.92 3.37 13.78
CA ILE A 70 16.29 3.66 15.06
C ILE A 70 14.84 3.97 14.77
N VAL A 71 13.94 3.16 15.32
CA VAL A 71 12.49 3.32 15.22
C VAL A 71 12.02 4.03 16.48
N VAL A 72 11.37 5.17 16.30
CA VAL A 72 10.76 5.95 17.40
C VAL A 72 9.27 5.65 17.41
N ASN A 73 8.80 5.04 18.50
CA ASN A 73 7.42 4.59 18.67
C ASN A 73 6.68 5.37 19.77
N SER A 74 7.02 6.64 19.95
CA SER A 74 6.37 7.57 20.88
C SER A 74 6.18 8.93 20.21
N VAL A 75 4.99 9.51 20.38
CA VAL A 75 4.64 10.83 19.82
C VAL A 75 5.53 11.93 20.40
N ASP A 76 5.79 11.89 21.71
CA ASP A 76 6.64 12.88 22.38
C ASP A 76 8.07 12.84 21.85
N LEU A 77 8.62 11.64 21.65
CA LEU A 77 9.96 11.48 21.08
C LEU A 77 10.00 11.84 19.59
N ALA A 78 8.95 11.50 18.82
CA ALA A 78 8.86 11.88 17.42
C ALA A 78 8.83 13.40 17.27
N LYS A 79 8.14 14.12 18.17
CA LYS A 79 8.16 15.58 18.23
C LYS A 79 9.58 16.10 18.48
N VAL A 80 10.29 15.56 19.47
CA VAL A 80 11.68 15.96 19.73
C VAL A 80 12.57 15.75 18.49
N VAL A 81 12.44 14.61 17.81
CA VAL A 81 13.25 14.29 16.62
C VAL A 81 12.92 15.18 15.41
N VAL A 82 11.64 15.40 15.13
CA VAL A 82 11.17 16.08 13.90
C VAL A 82 11.03 17.59 14.08
N HIS A 83 10.91 18.10 15.31
CA HIS A 83 10.74 19.52 15.61
C HIS A 83 11.96 20.11 16.34
N ASP A 84 12.32 19.59 17.51
CA ASP A 84 13.34 20.21 18.37
C ASP A 84 14.77 19.94 17.87
N LEU A 85 14.99 18.75 17.30
CA LEU A 85 16.26 18.28 16.73
C LEU A 85 16.19 18.14 15.21
N ASP A 86 15.26 18.85 14.57
CA ASP A 86 15.01 18.78 13.13
C ASP A 86 16.30 19.02 12.32
N LEU A 87 17.12 19.99 12.71
CA LEU A 87 18.37 20.32 12.02
C LEU A 87 19.40 19.18 12.07
N THR A 88 19.38 18.36 13.12
CA THR A 88 20.27 17.22 13.32
C THR A 88 19.80 16.01 12.52
N PHE A 89 18.48 15.77 12.48
CA PHE A 89 17.87 14.62 11.81
C PHE A 89 17.41 14.91 10.37
N ALA A 90 17.57 16.13 9.86
CA ALA A 90 17.21 16.52 8.49
C ALA A 90 18.10 15.87 7.41
N ASN A 91 19.13 15.11 7.78
CA ASN A 91 19.98 14.41 6.81
C ASN A 91 19.25 13.20 6.22
N CYS A 92 18.91 13.26 4.94
CA CYS A 92 18.33 12.13 4.22
C CYS A 92 19.44 11.21 3.70
N ARG A 93 19.30 9.89 3.93
CA ARG A 93 20.18 8.87 3.35
C ARG A 93 19.42 8.11 2.26
N PRO A 94 19.55 8.50 0.98
CA PRO A 94 18.88 7.82 -0.11
C PRO A 94 19.38 6.38 -0.27
N SER A 95 18.50 5.50 -0.75
CA SER A 95 18.89 4.21 -1.34
C SER A 95 19.62 4.43 -2.67
N LEU A 96 20.31 3.40 -3.16
CA LEU A 96 20.92 3.42 -4.49
C LEU A 96 19.89 3.71 -5.59
N THR A 97 18.72 3.09 -5.49
CA THR A 97 17.59 3.34 -6.39
C THR A 97 17.12 4.78 -6.31
N ALA A 98 17.00 5.35 -5.09
CA ALA A 98 16.65 6.76 -4.93
C ALA A 98 17.70 7.69 -5.53
N LEU A 99 19.00 7.40 -5.40
CA LEU A 99 20.06 8.18 -6.03
C LEU A 99 19.96 8.15 -7.56
N ALA A 100 19.71 6.99 -8.16
CA ALA A 100 19.55 6.85 -9.61
C ALA A 100 18.37 7.70 -10.14
N ILE A 101 17.21 7.61 -9.49
CA ILE A 101 15.99 8.33 -9.88
C ILE A 101 16.10 9.84 -9.63
N SER A 102 16.88 10.24 -8.62
CA SER A 102 17.01 11.65 -8.21
C SER A 102 18.23 12.36 -8.78
N TYR A 103 18.90 11.79 -9.80
CA TYR A 103 20.12 12.35 -10.39
C TYR A 103 21.19 12.63 -9.34
N GLY A 104 21.47 11.64 -8.48
CA GLY A 104 22.46 11.74 -7.40
C GLY A 104 21.97 12.44 -6.13
N GLY A 105 20.67 12.49 -5.90
CA GLY A 105 20.08 13.15 -4.72
C GLY A 105 19.62 14.59 -4.98
N ASN A 106 19.68 15.09 -6.21
CA ASN A 106 19.38 16.47 -6.55
C ASN A 106 17.88 16.70 -6.82
N ASN A 107 17.03 16.35 -5.86
CA ASN A 107 15.58 16.61 -5.94
C ASN A 107 14.99 17.07 -4.60
N ILE A 108 13.69 17.33 -4.55
CA ILE A 108 13.03 17.84 -3.33
C ILE A 108 12.93 16.81 -2.19
N VAL A 109 13.23 15.53 -2.42
CA VAL A 109 13.06 14.46 -1.43
C VAL A 109 14.39 14.08 -0.76
N TRP A 110 15.47 13.97 -1.54
CA TRP A 110 16.76 13.43 -1.07
C TRP A 110 17.91 14.44 -1.09
N SER A 111 17.65 15.71 -1.39
CA SER A 111 18.71 16.71 -1.50
C SER A 111 19.30 17.18 -0.19
N SER A 112 20.48 17.78 -0.32
CA SER A 112 21.16 18.45 0.78
C SER A 112 20.30 19.59 1.35
N LYS A 113 20.46 19.85 2.64
CA LYS A 113 19.65 20.79 3.43
C LYS A 113 19.45 22.17 2.77
N THR A 114 20.51 22.77 2.23
CA THR A 114 20.45 24.10 1.62
C THR A 114 19.68 24.09 0.31
N TYR A 115 19.98 23.13 -0.57
CA TYR A 115 19.29 22.95 -1.84
C TYR A 115 17.81 22.58 -1.64
N TRP A 116 17.54 21.66 -0.72
CA TRP A 116 16.20 21.26 -0.32
C TRP A 116 15.35 22.45 0.16
N ARG A 117 15.90 23.32 1.03
CA ARG A 117 15.20 24.52 1.52
C ARG A 117 14.81 25.45 0.40
N ASN A 118 15.70 25.68 -0.56
CA ASN A 118 15.44 26.56 -1.69
C ASN A 118 14.36 25.97 -2.62
N LEU A 119 14.48 24.68 -2.97
CA LEU A 119 13.46 23.99 -3.76
C LEU A 119 12.10 23.97 -3.07
N ARG A 120 12.06 23.67 -1.77
CA ARG A 120 10.81 23.67 -1.00
C ARG A 120 10.19 25.05 -0.94
N LYS A 121 10.98 26.10 -0.74
CA LYS A 121 10.48 27.48 -0.76
C LYS A 121 9.82 27.79 -2.11
N LEU A 122 10.49 27.49 -3.22
CA LEU A 122 9.94 27.66 -4.56
C LEU A 122 8.66 26.84 -4.77
N LEU A 123 8.67 25.55 -4.40
CA LEU A 123 7.51 24.69 -4.56
C LEU A 123 6.31 25.23 -3.79
N VAL A 124 6.50 25.59 -2.51
CA VAL A 124 5.41 26.08 -1.66
C VAL A 124 4.93 27.46 -2.08
N SER A 125 5.84 28.37 -2.42
CA SER A 125 5.46 29.75 -2.77
C SER A 125 4.90 29.89 -4.18
N GLN A 126 5.34 29.06 -5.13
CA GLN A 126 4.96 29.16 -6.54
C GLN A 126 3.96 28.08 -6.96
N PHE A 127 4.14 26.81 -6.62
CA PHE A 127 3.24 25.77 -7.15
C PHE A 127 2.08 25.45 -6.20
N LEU A 128 2.37 25.38 -4.90
CA LEU A 128 1.40 24.99 -3.86
C LEU A 128 0.83 26.19 -3.10
N SER A 129 0.95 27.41 -3.65
CA SER A 129 0.33 28.59 -3.05
C SER A 129 -1.19 28.52 -3.17
N SER A 130 -1.91 29.14 -2.22
CA SER A 130 -3.37 29.19 -2.25
C SER A 130 -3.90 29.79 -3.55
N THR A 131 -3.23 30.83 -4.06
CA THR A 131 -3.55 31.47 -5.34
C THR A 131 -3.41 30.48 -6.49
N ASN A 132 -2.26 29.82 -6.66
CA ASN A 132 -2.06 28.90 -7.79
C ASN A 132 -2.91 27.64 -7.68
N LEU A 133 -3.15 27.15 -6.47
CA LEU A 133 -4.11 26.06 -6.25
C LEU A 133 -5.55 26.47 -6.61
N ASN A 134 -5.94 27.73 -6.40
CA ASN A 134 -7.26 28.23 -6.80
C ASN A 134 -7.37 28.39 -8.32
N GLU A 135 -6.36 28.93 -8.99
CA GLU A 135 -6.30 29.00 -10.46
C GLU A 135 -6.37 27.60 -11.09
N CYS A 136 -5.63 26.65 -10.52
CA CYS A 136 -5.62 25.26 -10.96
C CYS A 136 -6.88 24.45 -10.59
N ARG A 137 -7.88 25.05 -9.92
CA ARG A 137 -9.09 24.35 -9.47
C ARG A 137 -9.85 23.72 -10.63
N ARG A 138 -9.85 24.35 -11.81
CA ARG A 138 -10.53 23.84 -13.01
C ARG A 138 -9.97 22.48 -13.44
N PHE A 139 -8.65 22.34 -13.49
CA PHE A 139 -7.99 21.08 -13.87
C PHE A 139 -8.34 19.95 -12.90
N ARG A 140 -8.25 20.21 -11.58
CA ARG A 140 -8.62 19.21 -10.56
C ARG A 140 -10.07 18.77 -10.68
N LYS A 141 -10.99 19.73 -10.83
CA LYS A 141 -12.42 19.42 -10.96
C LYS A 141 -12.70 18.61 -12.23
N TYR A 142 -12.07 18.98 -13.35
CA TYR A 142 -12.25 18.30 -14.62
C TYR A 142 -11.79 16.84 -14.56
N GLU A 143 -10.54 16.57 -14.18
CA GLU A 143 -10.00 15.20 -14.14
C GLU A 143 -10.74 14.30 -13.13
N VAL A 144 -11.14 14.83 -11.98
CA VAL A 144 -11.95 14.08 -11.01
C VAL A 144 -13.35 13.79 -11.55
N SER A 145 -13.99 14.75 -12.21
CA SER A 145 -15.33 14.54 -12.81
C SER A 145 -15.26 13.51 -13.93
N LYS A 146 -14.20 13.55 -14.74
CA LYS A 146 -13.92 12.55 -15.78
C LYS A 146 -13.77 11.16 -15.19
N MET A 147 -12.94 11.01 -14.15
CA MET A 147 -12.79 9.73 -13.43
C MET A 147 -14.14 9.20 -12.92
N VAL A 148 -14.95 10.05 -12.27
CA VAL A 148 -16.27 9.64 -11.77
C VAL A 148 -17.17 9.16 -12.90
N THR A 149 -17.16 9.86 -14.04
CA THR A 149 -17.94 9.49 -15.22
C THR A 149 -17.48 8.16 -15.81
N GLU A 150 -16.17 7.94 -15.91
CA GLU A 150 -15.59 6.68 -16.38
C GLU A 150 -15.88 5.49 -15.45
N VAL A 151 -15.92 5.73 -14.14
CA VAL A 151 -16.31 4.70 -13.16
C VAL A 151 -17.80 4.40 -13.28
N TYR A 152 -18.63 5.44 -13.41
CA TYR A 152 -20.08 5.30 -13.53
C TYR A 152 -20.49 4.58 -14.82
N SER A 153 -19.81 4.82 -15.94
CA SER A 153 -20.07 4.13 -17.21
C SER A 153 -19.72 2.63 -17.18
N LYS A 154 -18.94 2.21 -16.19
CA LYS A 154 -18.47 0.82 -16.01
C LYS A 154 -19.18 0.08 -14.87
N ILE A 155 -20.33 0.58 -14.41
CA ILE A 155 -21.16 -0.09 -13.40
C ILE A 155 -21.45 -1.54 -13.84
N GLY A 156 -21.28 -2.48 -12.90
CA GLY A 156 -21.45 -3.92 -13.17
C GLY A 156 -20.21 -4.63 -13.71
N THR A 157 -19.11 -3.91 -13.98
CA THR A 157 -17.84 -4.50 -14.42
C THR A 157 -16.76 -4.41 -13.33
N LYS A 158 -15.70 -5.24 -13.43
CA LYS A 158 -14.56 -5.17 -12.52
C LYS A 158 -13.66 -3.99 -12.92
N ILE A 159 -13.41 -3.08 -11.98
CA ILE A 159 -12.57 -1.90 -12.19
C ILE A 159 -11.34 -1.97 -11.27
N GLY A 160 -10.16 -1.73 -11.84
CA GLY A 160 -8.91 -1.63 -11.09
C GLY A 160 -8.74 -0.26 -10.43
N ILE A 161 -9.30 -0.09 -9.23
CA ILE A 161 -9.32 1.20 -8.49
C ILE A 161 -7.91 1.81 -8.37
N LYS A 162 -6.89 1.00 -8.06
CA LYS A 162 -5.50 1.46 -7.93
C LYS A 162 -5.01 2.20 -9.18
N LYS A 163 -5.22 1.59 -10.36
CA LYS A 163 -4.79 2.17 -11.64
C LYS A 163 -5.63 3.41 -11.96
N THR A 164 -6.94 3.34 -11.77
CA THR A 164 -7.84 4.47 -12.03
C THR A 164 -7.47 5.70 -11.19
N VAL A 165 -7.31 5.55 -9.88
CA VAL A 165 -6.96 6.65 -8.98
C VAL A 165 -5.57 7.20 -9.29
N PHE A 166 -4.58 6.34 -9.52
CA PHE A 166 -3.23 6.76 -9.89
C PHE A 166 -3.22 7.59 -11.18
N ASN A 167 -3.90 7.11 -12.22
CA ASN A 167 -3.99 7.82 -13.49
C ASN A 167 -4.69 9.18 -13.32
N THR A 168 -5.76 9.26 -12.51
CA THR A 168 -6.43 10.54 -12.24
C THR A 168 -5.53 11.50 -11.48
N GLU A 169 -4.81 11.04 -10.45
CA GLU A 169 -3.87 11.88 -9.71
C GLU A 169 -2.74 12.40 -10.61
N PHE A 170 -2.18 11.51 -11.42
CA PHE A 170 -1.16 11.86 -12.39
C PHE A 170 -1.67 12.92 -13.38
N ASN A 171 -2.85 12.72 -13.98
CA ASN A 171 -3.45 13.69 -14.89
C ASN A 171 -3.72 15.03 -14.21
N VAL A 172 -4.18 15.01 -12.95
CA VAL A 172 -4.38 16.22 -12.17
C VAL A 172 -3.06 17.00 -12.04
N VAL A 173 -1.98 16.33 -11.62
CA VAL A 173 -0.68 16.98 -11.43
C VAL A 173 -0.12 17.49 -12.76
N THR A 174 -0.18 16.69 -13.83
CA THR A 174 0.33 17.09 -15.14
C THR A 174 -0.46 18.22 -15.77
N SER A 175 -1.80 18.22 -15.67
CA SER A 175 -2.63 19.33 -16.12
C SER A 175 -2.37 20.61 -15.33
N MET A 176 -2.09 20.52 -14.03
CA MET A 176 -1.68 21.68 -13.23
C MET A 176 -0.29 22.22 -13.62
N LEU A 177 0.65 21.34 -13.98
CA LEU A 177 2.01 21.73 -14.37
C LEU A 177 2.08 22.33 -15.77
N TRP A 178 1.38 21.74 -16.74
CA TRP A 178 1.47 22.14 -18.14
C TRP A 178 0.34 23.10 -18.58
N GLY A 179 -0.67 23.32 -17.75
CA GLY A 179 -1.84 24.12 -18.11
C GLY A 179 -2.67 23.52 -19.25
N LEU A 180 -2.36 22.28 -19.66
CA LEU A 180 -3.01 21.60 -20.78
C LEU A 180 -4.41 21.13 -20.35
N THR A 181 -5.41 21.76 -20.95
CA THR A 181 -6.74 21.15 -21.06
C THR A 181 -6.74 20.41 -22.39
N LYS A 182 -6.91 19.09 -22.38
CA LYS A 182 -6.90 18.24 -23.57
C LYS A 182 -7.83 18.83 -24.64
N SER A 183 -7.23 19.48 -25.63
CA SER A 183 -7.87 20.19 -26.73
C SER A 183 -7.10 19.85 -28.00
N GLY A 184 -7.61 18.86 -28.75
CA GLY A 184 -7.44 18.77 -30.20
C GLY A 184 -6.17 18.13 -30.78
N GLU A 185 -5.03 18.09 -30.08
CA GLU A 185 -3.78 17.49 -30.59
C GLU A 185 -3.51 16.12 -29.94
N GLU A 186 -4.34 15.14 -30.27
CA GLU A 186 -4.71 14.08 -29.32
C GLU A 186 -3.97 12.73 -29.45
N LYS A 187 -3.14 12.52 -30.49
CA LYS A 187 -2.53 11.18 -30.72
C LYS A 187 -1.07 11.04 -30.26
N ASP A 188 -0.21 12.03 -30.52
CA ASP A 188 1.23 11.89 -30.18
C ASP A 188 1.50 12.21 -28.70
N LEU A 189 0.74 13.15 -28.12
CA LEU A 189 0.80 13.49 -26.70
C LEU A 189 0.23 12.39 -25.79
N SER A 190 -0.79 11.65 -26.25
CA SER A 190 -1.43 10.61 -25.43
C SER A 190 -0.59 9.33 -25.33
N CYS A 191 0.16 8.97 -26.38
CA CYS A 191 1.16 7.91 -26.30
C CYS A 191 2.27 8.26 -25.30
N THR A 192 2.79 9.49 -25.38
CA THR A 192 3.84 10.00 -24.47
C THR A 192 3.36 10.04 -23.01
N GLU A 193 2.09 10.40 -22.78
CA GLU A 193 1.48 10.44 -21.43
C GLU A 193 1.39 9.05 -20.79
N ASN A 194 0.95 8.04 -21.55
CA ASN A 194 0.84 6.67 -21.05
C ASN A 194 2.21 6.07 -20.73
N GLU A 195 3.22 6.31 -21.57
CA GLU A 195 4.60 5.88 -21.30
C GLU A 195 5.14 6.53 -20.03
N LEU A 196 4.89 7.84 -19.83
CA LEU A 196 5.32 8.55 -18.63
C LEU A 196 4.63 8.02 -17.37
N GLN A 197 3.33 7.69 -17.45
CA GLN A 197 2.60 7.04 -16.36
C GLN A 197 3.20 5.68 -15.99
N ASP A 198 3.50 4.86 -16.98
CA ASP A 198 4.10 3.54 -16.77
C ASP A 198 5.52 3.65 -16.17
N ILE A 199 6.31 4.63 -16.61
CA ILE A 199 7.63 4.93 -16.02
C ILE A 199 7.47 5.36 -14.56
N MET A 200 6.54 6.27 -14.26
CA MET A 200 6.29 6.72 -12.89
C MET A 200 5.83 5.58 -11.97
N PHE A 201 4.99 4.69 -12.47
CA PHE A 201 4.56 3.51 -11.72
C PHE A 201 5.73 2.58 -11.41
N LYS A 202 6.59 2.31 -12.40
CA LYS A 202 7.82 1.51 -12.21
C LYS A 202 8.78 2.16 -11.22
N ILE A 203 8.95 3.49 -11.27
CA ILE A 203 9.77 4.24 -10.31
C ILE A 203 9.25 4.02 -8.88
N ILE A 204 7.95 4.14 -8.65
CA ILE A 204 7.34 3.93 -7.33
C ILE A 204 7.52 2.48 -6.86
N GLU A 205 7.35 1.52 -7.77
CA GLU A 205 7.56 0.10 -7.48
C GLU A 205 9.01 -0.20 -7.09
N LEU A 206 9.98 0.35 -7.83
CA LEU A 206 11.41 0.22 -7.55
C LEU A 206 11.81 0.88 -6.23
N LEU A 207 11.29 2.08 -5.94
CA LEU A 207 11.54 2.75 -4.65
C LEU A 207 10.97 1.98 -3.45
N GLY A 208 9.85 1.26 -3.65
CA GLY A 208 9.24 0.43 -2.61
C GLY A 208 9.85 -0.96 -2.48
N ALA A 209 10.63 -1.41 -3.45
CA ALA A 209 11.26 -2.72 -3.43
C ALA A 209 12.47 -2.71 -2.49
N PRO A 210 12.59 -3.68 -1.55
CA PRO A 210 13.76 -3.76 -0.69
C PRO A 210 15.00 -4.08 -1.51
N ASN A 211 16.03 -3.24 -1.41
CA ASN A 211 17.31 -3.47 -2.07
C ASN A 211 18.38 -3.91 -1.05
N ILE A 212 18.88 -5.14 -1.16
CA ILE A 212 19.85 -5.76 -0.25
C ILE A 212 21.18 -4.98 -0.26
N SER A 213 21.56 -4.45 -1.42
CA SER A 213 22.80 -3.68 -1.57
C SER A 213 22.78 -2.36 -0.79
N ASP A 214 21.59 -1.86 -0.42
CA ASP A 214 21.48 -0.71 0.49
C ASP A 214 21.93 -1.06 1.91
N PHE A 215 21.85 -2.33 2.32
CA PHE A 215 22.20 -2.76 3.67
C PHE A 215 23.59 -3.41 3.75
N ILE A 216 24.07 -3.99 2.65
CA ILE A 216 25.36 -4.70 2.58
C ILE A 216 26.20 -4.09 1.46
N PRO A 217 27.07 -3.10 1.76
CA PRO A 217 27.87 -2.38 0.75
C PRO A 217 28.79 -3.28 -0.10
N LEU A 218 29.17 -4.44 0.42
CA LEU A 218 29.98 -5.42 -0.33
C LEU A 218 29.24 -5.92 -1.58
N LEU A 219 27.91 -6.00 -1.52
CA LEU A 219 27.06 -6.49 -2.62
C LEU A 219 26.70 -5.39 -3.63
N THR A 220 27.06 -4.13 -3.40
CA THR A 220 26.76 -3.02 -4.30
C THR A 220 27.34 -3.20 -5.69
N ARG A 221 28.52 -3.84 -5.83
CA ARG A 221 29.15 -4.07 -7.15
C ARG A 221 28.51 -5.20 -7.95
N LEU A 222 27.76 -6.07 -7.28
CA LEU A 222 27.21 -7.29 -7.91
C LEU A 222 25.80 -7.10 -8.46
N ASP A 223 25.13 -6.01 -8.08
CA ASP A 223 23.71 -5.75 -8.40
C ASP A 223 22.85 -7.03 -8.31
N VAL A 224 22.87 -7.64 -7.12
CA VAL A 224 22.31 -8.99 -6.88
C VAL A 224 20.82 -9.08 -7.23
N GLN A 225 20.11 -7.96 -7.31
CA GLN A 225 18.68 -7.92 -7.60
C GLN A 225 18.33 -7.46 -9.01
N GLY A 226 19.28 -6.89 -9.77
CA GLY A 226 19.08 -6.55 -11.19
C GLY A 226 17.88 -5.64 -11.44
N LYS A 227 17.63 -4.69 -10.53
CA LYS A 227 16.46 -3.81 -10.51
C LYS A 227 16.85 -2.34 -10.58
#